data_AF-A0A956SW60-F1
#
_entry.id   AF-A0A956SW60-F1
#
_cell.length_a   1.000
_cell.length_b   1.000
_cell.length_c   1.000
_cell.angle_alpha   90.00
_cell.angle_beta   90.00
_cell.angle_gamma   90.00
#
_symmetry.space_group_name_H-M   'P 1'
#
loop_
_entity.id
_entity.type
_entity.pdbx_description
1 polymer ?
#
loop_
_entity_poly.entity_id
_entity_poly.type
_entity_poly.pdbx_seq_one_letter_code
_entity_poly.pdbx_strand_id
1 'polypeptide(L)'
;MRALAKPPDARAARWFLAPAGTLLAVVALAPLGAVAWLSLRRRLLVFGIDRFAGLDNYRFLAEDPRFWNALGNTAVFTGVSVAVEFALGLG
;
A
#
# COMPACT_ATOMS: atom_id res chain seq x y z
N MET A 1 39.10 29.75 13.10
CA MET A 1 37.74 30.30 12.89
C MET A 1 36.92 29.30 12.10
N ARG A 2 36.09 28.47 12.77
CA ARG A 2 35.20 27.51 12.13
C ARG A 2 33.93 28.28 11.76
N ALA A 3 33.75 28.61 10.48
CA ALA A 3 32.50 29.23 10.04
C ALA A 3 31.36 28.24 10.35
N LEU A 4 30.49 28.61 11.29
CA LEU A 4 29.27 27.86 11.58
C LEU A 4 28.41 27.96 10.32
N ALA A 5 28.39 26.90 9.52
CA ALA A 5 27.55 26.82 8.33
C ALA A 5 26.10 27.08 8.75
N LYS A 6 25.49 28.11 8.16
CA LYS A 6 24.06 28.41 8.37
C LYS A 6 23.28 27.13 8.06
N PRO A 7 22.38 26.66 8.95
CA PRO A 7 21.59 25.48 8.67
C PRO A 7 20.85 25.69 7.34
N PRO A 8 20.78 24.65 6.48
CA PRO A 8 20.15 24.76 5.18
C PRO A 8 18.72 25.28 5.35
N ASP A 9 18.32 26.20 4.49
CA ASP A 9 16.97 26.74 4.53
C ASP A 9 15.97 25.61 4.23
N ALA A 10 15.29 25.14 5.27
CA ALA A 10 14.33 24.05 5.20
C ALA A 10 13.18 24.34 4.21
N ARG A 11 12.90 25.62 3.91
CA ARG A 11 11.94 25.99 2.87
C ARG A 11 12.53 25.73 1.49
N ALA A 12 13.76 26.15 1.23
CA ALA A 12 14.44 25.92 -0.04
C ALA A 12 14.63 24.42 -0.32
N ALA A 13 15.04 23.64 0.70
CA ALA A 13 15.18 22.19 0.59
C ALA A 13 13.84 21.49 0.27
N ARG A 14 12.73 21.92 0.89
CA ARG A 14 11.39 21.39 0.60
C ARG A 14 10.97 21.64 -0.84
N TRP A 15 11.17 22.85 -1.37
CA TRP A 15 10.83 23.15 -2.77
C TRP A 15 11.72 22.42 -3.76
N PHE A 16 12.99 22.21 -3.43
CA PHE A 16 13.90 21.43 -4.27
C PHE A 16 13.52 19.95 -4.32
N LEU A 17 13.11 19.36 -3.19
CA LEU A 17 12.70 17.96 -3.11
C LEU A 17 11.25 17.72 -3.56
N ALA A 18 10.39 18.75 -3.54
CA ALA A 18 8.97 18.63 -3.84
C ALA A 18 8.68 17.92 -5.18
N PRO A 19 9.31 18.24 -6.32
CA PRO A 19 9.01 17.57 -7.59
C PRO A 19 9.28 16.07 -7.55
N ALA A 20 10.42 15.67 -6.96
CA ALA A 20 10.77 14.26 -6.82
C ALA A 20 9.83 13.55 -5.84
N GLY A 21 9.52 14.16 -4.71
CA GLY A 21 8.59 13.62 -3.72
C GLY A 21 7.17 13.47 -4.28
N THR A 22 6.69 14.47 -5.04
CA THR A 22 5.39 14.40 -5.72
C THR A 22 5.37 13.29 -6.76
N LEU A 23 6.42 13.17 -7.58
CA LEU A 23 6.50 12.10 -8.58
C LEU A 23 6.47 10.72 -7.92
N LEU A 24 7.27 10.51 -6.87
CA LEU A 24 7.28 9.25 -6.11
C LEU A 24 5.92 8.96 -5.48
N ALA A 25 5.28 9.97 -4.89
CA ALA A 25 3.95 9.82 -4.31
C ALA A 25 2.90 9.46 -5.37
N VAL A 26 2.92 10.10 -6.54
CA VAL A 26 2.00 9.76 -7.64
C VAL A 26 2.24 8.33 -8.10
N VAL A 27 3.49 7.93 -8.33
CA VAL A 27 3.82 6.57 -8.78
C VAL A 27 3.40 5.52 -7.76
N ALA A 28 3.56 5.80 -6.47
CA ALA A 28 3.18 4.89 -5.40
C ALA A 28 1.66 4.83 -5.19
N LEU A 29 0.96 5.97 -5.25
CA LEU A 29 -0.45 6.08 -4.86
C LEU A 29 -1.43 5.92 -6.03
N ALA A 30 -1.05 6.29 -7.25
CA ALA A 30 -1.91 6.12 -8.43
C ALA A 30 -2.39 4.68 -8.64
N PRO A 31 -1.54 3.63 -8.59
CA PRO A 31 -2.01 2.25 -8.71
C PRO A 31 -2.92 1.84 -7.54
N LEU A 32 -2.69 2.34 -6.33
CA LEU A 32 -3.58 2.08 -5.19
C LEU A 32 -4.97 2.67 -5.42
N GLY A 33 -5.05 3.90 -5.94
CA GLY A 33 -6.31 4.51 -6.35
C GLY A 33 -7.03 3.72 -7.44
N ALA A 34 -6.29 3.21 -8.42
CA ALA A 34 -6.83 2.35 -9.47
C ALA A 34 -7.40 1.04 -8.92
N VAL A 35 -6.68 0.37 -8.01
CA VAL A 35 -7.15 -0.86 -7.37
C VAL A 35 -8.34 -0.60 -6.44
N ALA A 36 -8.36 0.51 -5.71
CA ALA A 36 -9.51 0.92 -4.91
C ALA A 36 -10.74 1.25 -5.77
N TRP A 37 -10.54 1.82 -6.97
CA TRP A 37 -11.63 1.98 -7.92
C TRP A 37 -12.09 0.62 -8.46
N LEU A 38 -11.17 -0.27 -8.81
CA LEU A 38 -11.49 -1.61 -9.32
C LEU A 38 -12.19 -2.49 -8.29
N SER A 39 -11.84 -2.39 -7.00
CA SER A 39 -12.43 -3.21 -5.93
C SER A 39 -13.93 -2.99 -5.75
N LEU A 40 -14.43 -1.81 -6.14
CA LEU A 40 -15.85 -1.46 -6.11
C LEU A 40 -16.59 -1.77 -7.43
N ARG A 41 -15.89 -2.34 -8.42
CA ARG A 41 -16.45 -2.81 -9.69
C ARG A 41 -16.40 -4.34 -9.74
N ARG A 42 -17.40 -4.93 -10.38
CA ARG A 42 -17.34 -6.35 -10.76
C ARG A 42 -16.84 -6.42 -12.19
N ARG A 43 -15.55 -6.73 -12.35
CA ARG A 43 -14.91 -6.94 -13.65
C ARG A 43 -14.59 -8.40 -13.89
N LEU A 44 -15.13 -8.98 -14.97
CA LEU A 44 -14.71 -10.28 -15.48
C LEU A 44 -14.24 -10.10 -16.92
N LEU A 45 -12.92 -10.00 -17.09
CA LEU A 45 -12.27 -9.76 -18.39
C LEU A 45 -12.68 -10.78 -19.45
N VAL A 46 -12.74 -12.07 -19.07
CA VAL A 46 -13.10 -13.18 -19.97
C VAL A 46 -14.50 -13.02 -20.57
N PHE A 47 -15.43 -12.42 -19.82
CA PHE A 47 -16.83 -12.27 -20.22
C PHE A 47 -17.19 -10.84 -20.63
N GLY A 48 -16.20 -9.93 -20.69
CA GLY A 48 -16.44 -8.51 -20.99
C GLY A 48 -17.35 -7.80 -19.98
N ILE A 49 -17.50 -8.35 -18.77
CA ILE A 49 -18.37 -7.77 -17.74
C ILE A 49 -17.59 -6.65 -17.05
N ASP A 50 -18.14 -5.44 -17.06
CA ASP A 50 -17.67 -4.31 -16.27
C ASP A 50 -18.88 -3.53 -15.75
N ARG A 51 -19.15 -3.69 -14.46
CA ARG A 51 -20.26 -3.00 -13.79
C ARG A 51 -19.85 -2.47 -12.43
N PHE A 52 -20.41 -1.34 -12.06
CA PHE A 52 -20.31 -0.82 -10.70
C PHE A 52 -21.03 -1.78 -9.74
N ALA A 53 -20.32 -2.32 -8.75
CA ALA A 53 -20.86 -3.25 -7.77
C ALA A 53 -20.91 -2.66 -6.34
N GLY A 54 -20.42 -1.42 -6.16
CA GLY A 54 -20.38 -0.79 -4.84
C GLY A 54 -19.60 -1.64 -3.85
N LEU A 55 -20.22 -1.96 -2.71
CA LEU A 55 -19.62 -2.77 -1.65
C LEU A 55 -19.92 -4.28 -1.76
N ASP A 56 -20.61 -4.73 -2.80
CA ASP A 56 -21.03 -6.13 -2.92
C ASP A 56 -19.84 -7.09 -2.91
N ASN A 57 -18.71 -6.71 -3.53
CA ASN A 57 -17.47 -7.50 -3.50
C ASN A 57 -16.93 -7.67 -2.08
N TYR A 58 -17.05 -6.65 -1.23
CA TYR A 58 -16.60 -6.69 0.16
C TYR A 58 -17.52 -7.56 1.01
N ARG A 59 -18.84 -7.42 0.82
CA ARG A 59 -19.82 -8.27 1.52
C ARG A 59 -19.64 -9.74 1.16
N PHE A 60 -19.45 -10.03 -0.12
CA PHE A 60 -19.15 -11.38 -0.61
C PHE A 60 -17.93 -11.98 0.09
N LEU A 61 -16.82 -11.23 0.21
CA LEU A 61 -15.62 -11.70 0.91
C LEU A 61 -15.83 -11.84 2.42
N ALA A 62 -16.58 -10.91 3.03
CA ALA A 62 -16.84 -10.93 4.47
C ALA A 62 -17.66 -12.16 4.90
N GLU A 63 -18.56 -12.64 4.03
CA GLU A 63 -19.38 -13.82 4.27
C GLU A 63 -18.67 -15.14 3.84
N ASP A 64 -17.50 -15.08 3.19
CA ASP A 64 -16.78 -16.27 2.70
C ASP A 64 -15.82 -16.85 3.76
N PRO A 65 -16.07 -18.06 4.30
CA PRO A 65 -15.18 -18.70 5.27
C PRO A 65 -13.78 -18.98 4.70
N ARG A 66 -13.66 -19.20 3.39
CA ARG A 66 -12.37 -19.47 2.73
C ARG A 66 -11.49 -18.23 2.74
N PHE A 67 -12.08 -17.05 2.58
CA PHE A 67 -11.37 -15.78 2.69
C PHE A 67 -10.75 -15.62 4.08
N TRP A 68 -11.52 -15.87 5.15
CA TRP A 68 -11.02 -15.77 6.52
C TRP A 68 -9.97 -16.81 6.86
N ASN A 69 -10.14 -18.05 6.40
CA ASN A 69 -9.13 -19.09 6.56
C ASN A 69 -7.81 -18.71 5.87
N ALA A 70 -7.87 -18.22 4.63
CA ALA A 70 -6.69 -17.76 3.90
C ALA A 70 -6.02 -16.57 4.59
N LEU A 71 -6.80 -15.58 5.03
CA LEU A 71 -6.30 -14.41 5.75
C LEU A 71 -5.60 -14.79 7.06
N GLY A 72 -6.20 -15.71 7.83
CA GLY A 72 -5.60 -16.23 9.07
C GLY A 72 -4.28 -16.95 8.81
N ASN A 73 -4.23 -17.82 7.80
CA ASN A 73 -3.00 -18.50 7.41
C ASN A 73 -1.89 -17.52 7.02
N THR A 74 -2.20 -16.50 6.21
CA THR A 74 -1.24 -15.46 5.84
C THR A 74 -0.77 -14.66 7.05
N ALA A 75 -1.68 -14.27 7.95
CA ALA A 75 -1.32 -13.51 9.15
C ALA A 75 -0.38 -14.32 10.07
N VAL A 76 -0.66 -15.61 10.28
CA VAL A 76 0.21 -16.50 11.07
C VAL A 76 1.57 -16.64 10.40
N PHE A 77 1.60 -16.91 9.09
CA PHE A 77 2.84 -17.03 8.34
C PHE A 77 3.68 -15.75 8.45
N THR A 78 3.11 -14.59 8.11
CA THR A 78 3.82 -13.30 8.16
C THR A 78 4.29 -12.98 9.57
N GLY A 79 3.44 -13.18 10.60
CA GLY A 79 3.79 -12.90 11.99
C GLY A 79 4.97 -13.75 12.47
N VAL A 80 4.95 -15.05 12.17
CA VAL A 80 6.05 -15.98 12.52
C VAL A 80 7.31 -15.63 11.75
N SER A 81 7.22 -15.40 10.43
CA SER A 81 8.36 -15.02 9.60
C SER A 81 9.05 -13.76 10.13
N VAL A 82 8.28 -12.67 10.35
CA VAL A 82 8.83 -11.41 10.85
C VAL A 82 9.43 -11.58 12.24
N ALA A 83 8.80 -12.34 13.13
CA ALA A 83 9.32 -12.57 14.48
C ALA A 83 10.67 -13.31 14.45
N VAL A 84 10.78 -14.36 13.62
CA VAL A 84 12.02 -15.12 13.46
C VAL A 84 13.11 -14.26 12.80
N GLU A 85 12.79 -13.58 11.71
CA GLU A 85 13.73 -12.66 11.02
C GLU A 85 14.25 -11.58 11.96
N PHE A 86 13.37 -11.00 12.77
CA PHE A 86 13.74 -9.97 13.75
C PHE A 86 14.63 -10.54 14.86
N ALA A 87 14.29 -11.71 15.41
CA ALA A 87 15.09 -12.36 16.45
C ALA A 87 16.49 -12.73 15.94
N LEU A 88 16.59 -13.22 14.71
CA LEU A 88 17.85 -13.53 14.06
C LEU A 88 18.65 -12.27 13.71
N GLY A 89 17.99 -11.20 13.27
CA GLY A 89 18.65 -9.94 12.90
C GLY A 89 19.23 -9.15 14.09
N LEU A 90 18.77 -9.43 15.31
CA LEU A 90 19.34 -8.86 16.55
C LEU A 90 20.50 -9.68 17.13
N GLY A 91 20.68 -10.92 16.66
CA GLY A 91 21.70 -11.87 17.14
C GLY A 91 23.03 -11.78 16.42
#